data_AF-G2PSR1-F1
#
_entry.id   AF-G2PSR1-F1
#
_cell.length_a   1.000
_cell.length_b   1.000
_cell.length_c   1.000
_cell.angle_alpha   90.00
_cell.angle_beta   90.00
_cell.angle_gamma   90.00
#
_symmetry.space_group_name_H-M   'P 1'
#
loop_
_entity.id
_entity.type
_entity.pdbx_description
1 polymer ?
#
loop_
_entity_poly.entity_id
_entity_poly.type
_entity_poly.pdbx_seq_one_letter_code
_entity_poly.pdbx_strand_id
1 'polypeptide(L)'
;MFEELFKYLTEHFYVPLYLITWVISIFRYRRYFDTPLKYLPMIIIYTFFTELLGVLIKYNNNFQFFSDGRYAWHNVIIYNVYQIVFFIFFFEVYRKVARNKSIKKQIRYLSIICMLSYIANAIIYNPLHNQMTYAHIIGSFMMIYILVLYFREKHLEEIPHPLKHNLLFWISSGLMIFYSIFPIISIIYLLDLNIGIQIYFRPLLLTAIILMYSLFILGLLIGKRKAFR
;
A
#
# COMPACT_ATOMS: atom_id res chain seq x y z
N MET A 1 10.95 -30.39 5.16
CA MET A 1 11.44 -29.16 5.84
C MET A 1 12.17 -28.17 4.92
N PHE A 2 13.37 -28.46 4.39
CA PHE A 2 14.11 -27.46 3.57
C PHE A 2 13.45 -27.21 2.19
N GLU A 3 12.93 -28.25 1.53
CA GLU A 3 12.19 -28.12 0.27
C GLU A 3 10.83 -27.41 0.45
N GLU A 4 10.12 -27.69 1.54
CA GLU A 4 8.86 -27.00 1.87
C GLU A 4 9.10 -25.53 2.20
N LEU A 5 10.17 -25.23 2.95
CA LEU A 5 10.60 -23.86 3.22
C LEU A 5 10.98 -23.14 1.92
N PHE A 6 11.73 -23.79 1.03
CA PHE A 6 12.14 -23.23 -0.25
C PHE A 6 10.94 -22.95 -1.16
N LYS A 7 10.01 -23.90 -1.29
CA LYS A 7 8.76 -23.74 -2.05
C LYS A 7 7.89 -22.62 -1.48
N TYR A 8 7.77 -22.55 -0.16
CA TYR A 8 7.04 -21.47 0.52
C TYR A 8 7.68 -20.10 0.27
N LEU A 9 9.01 -20.00 0.36
CA LEU A 9 9.75 -18.78 0.07
C LEU A 9 9.67 -18.36 -1.40
N THR A 10 9.53 -19.31 -2.34
CA THR A 10 9.34 -18.98 -3.76
C THR A 10 7.91 -18.57 -4.08
N GLU A 11 6.90 -19.21 -3.48
CA GLU A 11 5.49 -18.87 -3.69
C GLU A 11 5.08 -17.55 -3.01
N HIS A 12 5.76 -17.20 -1.90
CA HIS A 12 5.47 -16.05 -1.05
C HIS A 12 6.70 -15.16 -0.79
N PHE A 13 7.59 -15.02 -1.78
CA PHE A 13 8.82 -14.24 -1.67
C PHE A 13 8.60 -12.77 -1.23
N TYR A 14 7.40 -12.23 -1.46
CA TYR A 14 7.02 -10.87 -1.09
C TYR A 14 6.84 -10.70 0.44
N VAL A 15 6.57 -11.77 1.19
CA VAL A 15 6.42 -11.71 2.65
C VAL A 15 7.77 -11.40 3.34
N PRO A 16 8.87 -12.13 3.04
CA PRO A 16 10.21 -11.73 3.51
C PRO A 16 10.60 -10.31 3.09
N LEU A 17 10.20 -9.85 1.90
CA LEU A 17 10.50 -8.49 1.43
C LEU A 17 9.89 -7.42 2.35
N TYR A 18 8.65 -7.61 2.82
CA TYR A 18 8.04 -6.69 3.79
C TYR A 18 8.80 -6.69 5.12
N LEU A 19 9.20 -7.87 5.62
CA LEU A 19 9.97 -7.99 6.85
C LEU A 19 11.32 -7.27 6.75
N ILE A 20 12.05 -7.49 5.64
CA ILE A 20 13.33 -6.80 5.37
C ILE A 20 13.12 -5.29 5.35
N THR A 21 12.08 -4.83 4.64
CA THR A 21 11.77 -3.39 4.56
C THR A 21 11.48 -2.82 5.95
N TRP A 22 10.71 -3.55 6.78
CA TRP A 22 10.41 -3.14 8.14
C TRP A 22 11.67 -3.04 9.01
N VAL A 23 12.52 -4.07 8.99
CA VAL A 23 13.79 -4.10 9.73
C VAL A 23 14.65 -2.89 9.35
N ILE A 24 14.82 -2.63 8.05
CA ILE A 24 15.57 -1.47 7.55
C ILE A 24 14.91 -0.16 8.02
N SER A 25 13.58 -0.09 8.01
CA SER A 25 12.84 1.10 8.47
C SER A 25 13.11 1.41 9.95
N ILE A 26 13.13 0.40 10.81
CA ILE A 26 13.45 0.56 12.25
C ILE A 26 14.91 1.00 12.42
N PHE A 27 15.86 0.32 11.77
CA PHE A 27 17.28 0.69 11.86
C PHE A 27 17.55 2.12 11.40
N ARG A 28 16.78 2.61 10.42
CA ARG A 28 16.90 3.97 9.89
C ARG A 28 15.93 4.97 10.53
N TYR A 29 15.15 4.57 11.53
CA TYR A 29 14.07 5.37 12.11
C TYR A 29 14.52 6.73 12.63
N ARG A 30 15.72 6.81 13.24
CA ARG A 30 16.33 8.07 13.72
C ARG A 30 16.46 9.16 12.64
N ARG A 31 16.36 8.82 11.36
CA ARG A 31 16.48 9.76 10.23
C ARG A 31 15.18 10.46 9.86
N TYR A 32 14.02 9.93 10.29
CA TYR A 32 12.72 10.43 9.85
C TYR A 32 11.64 10.39 10.94
N PHE A 33 11.98 10.08 12.19
CA PHE A 33 11.04 10.07 13.32
C PHE A 33 10.35 11.43 13.56
N ASP A 34 10.98 12.53 13.13
CA ASP A 34 10.48 13.91 13.23
C ASP A 34 9.66 14.35 12.01
N THR A 35 9.43 13.45 11.05
CA THR A 35 8.73 13.75 9.80
C THR A 35 7.32 13.15 9.79
N PRO A 36 6.46 13.53 8.83
CA PRO A 36 5.15 12.91 8.68
C PRO A 36 5.20 11.38 8.48
N LEU A 37 6.34 10.84 8.01
CA LEU A 37 6.57 9.40 7.80
C LEU A 37 6.96 8.63 9.07
N LYS A 38 6.89 9.23 10.26
CA LYS A 38 7.21 8.54 11.53
C LYS A 38 6.42 7.25 11.78
N TYR A 39 5.21 7.11 11.24
CA TYR A 39 4.43 5.86 11.38
C TYR A 39 4.62 4.88 10.22
N LEU A 40 5.55 5.15 9.29
CA LEU A 40 5.87 4.25 8.18
C LEU A 40 6.25 2.83 8.65
N PRO A 41 7.08 2.62 9.68
CA PRO A 41 7.37 1.26 10.16
C PRO A 41 6.12 0.52 10.64
N MET A 42 5.17 1.24 11.27
CA MET A 42 3.90 0.66 11.74
C MET A 42 3.04 0.21 10.56
N ILE A 43 3.03 0.96 9.46
CA ILE A 43 2.31 0.57 8.25
C ILE A 43 2.97 -0.64 7.59
N ILE A 44 4.30 -0.66 7.46
CA ILE A 44 5.01 -1.78 6.83
C ILE A 44 4.82 -3.08 7.64
N ILE A 45 4.92 -3.02 8.96
CA ILE A 45 4.71 -4.23 9.79
C ILE A 45 3.25 -4.67 9.76
N TYR A 46 2.30 -3.74 9.65
CA TYR A 46 0.90 -4.09 9.48
C TYR A 46 0.66 -4.79 8.13
N THR A 47 1.31 -4.34 7.04
CA THR A 47 1.30 -5.07 5.77
C THR A 47 1.89 -6.47 5.93
N PHE A 48 3.06 -6.60 6.57
CA PHE A 48 3.69 -7.89 6.82
C PHE A 48 2.76 -8.84 7.59
N PHE A 49 2.15 -8.40 8.69
CA PHE A 49 1.25 -9.24 9.46
C PHE A 49 -0.03 -9.58 8.71
N THR A 50 -0.59 -8.65 7.95
CA THR A 50 -1.78 -8.90 7.12
C THR A 50 -1.51 -10.00 6.10
N GLU A 51 -0.34 -9.96 5.47
CA GLU A 51 0.06 -10.92 4.45
C GLU A 51 0.50 -12.25 5.06
N LEU A 52 1.23 -12.23 6.18
CA LEU A 52 1.57 -13.42 6.94
C LEU A 52 0.31 -14.15 7.40
N LEU A 53 -0.69 -13.44 7.94
CA LEU A 53 -1.98 -14.01 8.31
C LEU A 53 -2.66 -14.65 7.10
N GLY A 54 -2.72 -13.94 5.97
CA GLY A 54 -3.27 -14.48 4.73
C GLY A 54 -2.64 -15.81 4.32
N VAL A 55 -1.31 -15.92 4.45
CA VAL A 55 -0.61 -17.17 4.17
C VAL A 55 -0.93 -18.24 5.23
N LEU A 56 -0.87 -17.91 6.52
CA LEU A 56 -1.17 -18.86 7.60
C LEU A 56 -2.58 -19.45 7.48
N ILE A 57 -3.58 -18.62 7.15
CA ILE A 57 -4.97 -19.04 6.96
C ILE A 57 -5.11 -19.96 5.74
N LYS A 58 -4.40 -19.68 4.65
CA LYS A 58 -4.46 -20.50 3.43
C LYS A 58 -3.93 -21.92 3.67
N TYR A 59 -2.92 -22.09 4.52
CA TYR A 59 -2.25 -23.38 4.74
C TYR A 59 -2.60 -24.05 6.08
N ASN A 60 -3.36 -23.38 6.96
CA ASN A 60 -3.75 -23.94 8.25
C ASN A 60 -5.25 -23.69 8.55
N ASN A 61 -6.05 -24.74 8.43
CA ASN A 61 -7.48 -24.72 8.70
C ASN A 61 -7.82 -24.34 10.16
N ASN A 62 -6.88 -24.50 11.11
CA ASN A 62 -7.09 -24.16 12.52
C ASN A 62 -7.02 -22.66 12.82
N PHE A 63 -6.51 -21.84 11.90
CA PHE A 63 -6.48 -20.37 12.03
C PHE A 63 -7.66 -19.68 11.34
N GLN A 64 -8.64 -20.44 10.86
CA GLN A 64 -9.87 -19.87 10.32
C GLN A 64 -10.74 -19.37 11.49
N PHE A 65 -11.04 -18.07 11.50
CA PHE A 65 -11.95 -17.48 12.48
C PHE A 65 -13.38 -18.03 12.41
N PHE A 66 -13.72 -18.77 11.34
CA PHE A 66 -15.05 -19.33 11.10
C PHE A 66 -14.93 -20.79 10.63
N SER A 67 -15.77 -21.67 11.19
CA SER A 67 -15.66 -23.13 11.12
C SER A 67 -16.34 -23.81 9.91
N ASP A 68 -16.96 -23.05 9.00
CA ASP A 68 -17.67 -23.63 7.84
C ASP A 68 -16.79 -23.51 6.57
N GLY A 69 -16.62 -24.61 5.83
CA GLY A 69 -15.69 -24.70 4.68
C GLY A 69 -16.04 -23.76 3.50
N ARG A 70 -17.27 -23.23 3.49
CA ARG A 70 -17.73 -22.18 2.55
C ARG A 70 -17.17 -20.79 2.86
N TYR A 71 -16.51 -20.64 4.00
CA TYR A 71 -16.10 -19.39 4.62
C TYR A 71 -14.59 -19.29 4.91
N ALA A 72 -13.77 -20.18 4.34
CA ALA A 72 -12.31 -20.11 4.40
C ALA A 72 -11.73 -18.75 3.91
N TRP A 73 -12.54 -17.94 3.21
CA TRP A 73 -12.22 -16.61 2.69
C TRP A 73 -12.50 -15.47 3.70
N HIS A 74 -12.93 -15.75 4.94
CA HIS A 74 -13.42 -14.77 5.93
C HIS A 74 -12.39 -13.78 6.52
N ASN A 75 -11.17 -13.72 5.99
CA ASN A 75 -10.18 -12.74 6.41
C ASN A 75 -10.14 -11.51 5.51
N VAL A 76 -11.09 -11.40 4.56
CA VAL A 76 -11.26 -10.23 3.72
C VAL A 76 -11.44 -8.95 4.56
N ILE A 77 -12.04 -9.05 5.76
CA ILE A 77 -12.13 -7.89 6.67
C ILE A 77 -10.76 -7.34 7.07
N ILE A 78 -9.76 -8.20 7.31
CA ILE A 78 -8.41 -7.75 7.68
C ILE A 78 -7.82 -6.93 6.54
N TYR A 79 -7.96 -7.40 5.30
CA TYR A 79 -7.52 -6.68 4.11
C TYR A 79 -8.29 -5.37 3.90
N ASN A 80 -9.61 -5.37 4.11
CA ASN A 80 -10.45 -4.18 3.98
C ASN A 80 -10.06 -3.10 4.99
N VAL A 81 -9.88 -3.46 6.27
CA VAL A 81 -9.44 -2.54 7.33
C VAL A 81 -8.02 -2.04 7.06
N TYR A 82 -7.11 -2.93 6.65
CA TYR A 82 -5.75 -2.57 6.25
C TYR A 82 -5.74 -1.50 5.15
N GLN A 83 -6.55 -1.66 4.09
CA GLN A 83 -6.61 -0.69 2.99
C GLN A 83 -7.06 0.70 3.47
N ILE A 84 -8.09 0.76 4.32
CA ILE A 84 -8.57 2.03 4.90
C ILE A 84 -7.43 2.73 5.66
N VAL A 85 -6.78 1.99 6.56
CA VAL A 85 -5.67 2.51 7.36
C VAL A 85 -4.52 3.00 6.46
N PHE A 86 -4.21 2.25 5.41
CA PHE A 86 -3.18 2.58 4.44
C PHE A 86 -3.47 3.91 3.72
N PHE A 87 -4.69 4.07 3.17
CA PHE A 87 -5.06 5.30 2.47
C PHE A 87 -5.09 6.51 3.40
N ILE A 88 -5.71 6.39 4.59
CA ILE A 88 -5.74 7.47 5.58
C ILE A 88 -4.31 7.91 5.91
N PHE A 89 -3.42 6.95 6.21
CA PHE A 89 -2.04 7.24 6.55
C PHE A 89 -1.34 8.05 5.46
N PHE A 90 -1.34 7.58 4.22
CA PHE A 90 -0.63 8.25 3.15
C PHE A 90 -1.25 9.58 2.77
N PHE A 91 -2.58 9.70 2.75
CA PHE A 91 -3.25 10.97 2.46
C PHE A 91 -2.89 12.01 3.54
N GLU A 92 -2.83 11.61 4.81
CA GLU A 92 -2.40 12.47 5.90
C GLU A 92 -0.91 12.86 5.81
N VAL A 93 -0.03 11.95 5.39
CA VAL A 93 1.38 12.25 5.10
C VAL A 93 1.47 13.35 4.05
N TYR A 94 0.81 13.17 2.90
CA TYR A 94 0.87 14.15 1.81
C TYR A 94 0.21 15.48 2.19
N ARG A 95 -0.89 15.46 2.94
CA ARG A 95 -1.53 16.68 3.46
C ARG A 95 -0.60 17.49 4.36
N LYS A 96 0.18 16.83 5.21
CA LYS A 96 1.13 17.50 6.12
C LYS A 96 2.33 18.07 5.37
N VAL A 97 2.79 17.39 4.32
CA VAL A 97 3.96 17.78 3.53
C VAL A 97 3.66 18.87 2.50
N ALA A 98 2.45 18.89 1.94
CA ALA A 98 2.06 19.90 0.95
C ALA A 98 2.34 21.31 1.45
N ARG A 99 2.76 22.23 0.57
CA ARG A 99 3.05 23.62 0.96
C ARG A 99 1.86 24.52 0.69
N ASN A 100 1.21 24.31 -0.45
CA ASN A 100 0.06 25.09 -0.86
C ASN A 100 -1.18 24.75 -0.01
N LYS A 101 -1.79 25.78 0.61
CA LYS A 101 -3.02 25.64 1.41
C LYS A 101 -4.19 25.05 0.59
N SER A 102 -4.26 25.36 -0.71
CA SER A 102 -5.26 24.80 -1.63
C SER A 102 -5.08 23.29 -1.79
N ILE A 103 -3.84 22.82 -2.01
CA ILE A 103 -3.53 21.39 -2.13
C ILE A 103 -3.85 20.65 -0.81
N LYS A 104 -3.51 21.23 0.34
CA LYS A 104 -3.91 20.66 1.65
C LYS A 104 -5.42 20.47 1.78
N LYS A 105 -6.19 21.46 1.31
CA LYS A 105 -7.66 21.43 1.33
C LYS A 105 -8.20 20.34 0.40
N GLN A 106 -7.65 20.23 -0.81
CA GLN A 106 -7.99 19.16 -1.77
C GLN A 106 -7.72 17.77 -1.19
N ILE A 107 -6.52 17.53 -0.65
CA ILE A 107 -6.17 16.23 -0.04
C ILE A 107 -7.11 15.88 1.12
N ARG A 108 -7.50 16.88 1.94
CA ARG A 108 -8.48 16.67 3.02
C ARG A 108 -9.84 16.20 2.46
N TYR A 109 -10.35 16.85 1.41
CA TYR A 109 -11.61 16.42 0.80
C TYR A 109 -11.49 15.03 0.17
N LEU A 110 -10.39 14.71 -0.50
CA LEU A 110 -10.16 13.36 -1.05
C LEU A 110 -10.12 12.30 0.05
N SER A 111 -9.53 12.59 1.20
CA SER A 111 -9.57 11.69 2.36
C SER A 111 -10.98 11.43 2.87
N ILE A 112 -11.82 12.48 2.97
CA ILE A 112 -13.22 12.33 3.35
C ILE A 112 -14.00 11.52 2.31
N ILE A 113 -13.83 11.80 1.02
CA ILE A 113 -14.53 11.09 -0.06
C ILE A 113 -14.07 9.62 -0.11
N CYS A 114 -12.79 9.33 0.09
CA CYS A 114 -12.29 7.96 0.20
C CYS A 114 -12.94 7.21 1.36
N MET A 115 -13.06 7.82 2.54
CA MET A 115 -13.77 7.19 3.67
C MET A 115 -15.25 6.96 3.36
N LEU A 116 -15.92 7.91 2.72
CA LEU A 116 -17.31 7.78 2.31
C LEU A 116 -17.48 6.66 1.26
N SER A 117 -16.53 6.47 0.34
CA SER A 117 -16.60 5.37 -0.63
C SER A 117 -16.49 4.01 0.05
N TYR A 118 -15.62 3.86 1.05
CA TYR A 118 -15.51 2.65 1.86
C TYR A 118 -16.79 2.37 2.67
N ILE A 119 -17.40 3.41 3.26
CA ILE A 119 -18.68 3.29 3.96
C ILE A 119 -19.81 2.90 3.00
N ALA A 120 -19.94 3.58 1.86
CA ALA A 120 -20.95 3.27 0.86
C ALA A 120 -20.81 1.83 0.35
N ASN A 121 -19.57 1.39 0.10
CA ASN A 121 -19.30 0.03 -0.35
C ASN A 121 -19.63 -1.02 0.72
N ALA A 122 -19.39 -0.73 2.02
CA ALA A 122 -19.80 -1.59 3.13
C ALA A 122 -21.32 -1.73 3.28
N ILE A 123 -22.08 -0.68 2.95
CA ILE A 123 -23.55 -0.70 3.01
C ILE A 123 -24.11 -1.58 1.89
N ILE A 124 -23.51 -1.53 0.70
CA ILE A 124 -23.94 -2.31 -0.47
C ILE A 124 -23.49 -3.77 -0.36
N TYR A 125 -22.26 -4.01 0.07
CA TYR A 125 -21.66 -5.33 0.18
C TYR A 125 -21.17 -5.60 1.59
N ASN A 126 -21.53 -6.75 2.15
CA ASN A 126 -21.08 -7.14 3.49
C ASN A 126 -19.53 -7.23 3.52
N PRO A 127 -18.84 -6.36 4.27
CA PRO A 127 -17.38 -6.27 4.27
C PRO A 127 -16.68 -7.40 5.03
N LEU A 128 -17.44 -8.23 5.75
CA LEU A 128 -16.94 -9.46 6.38
C LEU A 128 -16.69 -10.56 5.35
N HIS A 129 -17.39 -10.50 4.22
CA HIS A 129 -17.36 -11.56 3.20
C HIS A 129 -16.84 -11.08 1.85
N ASN A 130 -17.04 -9.79 1.53
CA ASN A 130 -16.69 -9.22 0.24
C ASN A 130 -15.54 -8.22 0.35
N GLN A 131 -14.67 -8.25 -0.66
CA GLN A 131 -13.60 -7.28 -0.75
C GLN A 131 -14.20 -5.94 -1.17
N MET A 132 -13.70 -4.86 -0.56
CA MET A 132 -14.17 -3.52 -0.83
C MET A 132 -13.59 -2.94 -2.13
N THR A 133 -13.65 -3.71 -3.22
CA THR A 133 -12.94 -3.46 -4.48
C THR A 133 -13.31 -2.11 -5.11
N TYR A 134 -14.59 -1.74 -5.16
CA TYR A 134 -15.02 -0.44 -5.69
C TYR A 134 -14.39 0.74 -4.94
N ALA A 135 -14.44 0.71 -3.61
CA ALA A 135 -13.82 1.74 -2.77
C ALA A 135 -12.30 1.77 -2.94
N HIS A 136 -11.67 0.60 -3.07
CA HIS A 136 -10.22 0.49 -3.28
C HIS A 136 -9.79 1.08 -4.62
N ILE A 137 -10.55 0.86 -5.71
CA ILE A 137 -10.29 1.47 -7.02
C ILE A 137 -10.37 3.00 -6.92
N ILE A 138 -11.42 3.52 -6.28
CA ILE A 138 -11.60 4.97 -6.07
C ILE A 138 -10.42 5.54 -5.27
N GLY A 139 -10.06 4.91 -4.15
CA GLY A 139 -8.91 5.32 -3.32
C GLY A 139 -7.59 5.30 -4.10
N SER A 140 -7.41 4.33 -5.00
CA SER A 140 -6.23 4.21 -5.86
C SER A 140 -6.09 5.39 -6.82
N PHE A 141 -7.17 5.77 -7.52
CA PHE A 141 -7.14 6.96 -8.38
C PHE A 141 -6.89 8.25 -7.60
N MET A 142 -7.48 8.38 -6.41
CA MET A 142 -7.20 9.50 -5.52
C MET A 142 -5.74 9.53 -5.08
N MET A 143 -5.14 8.37 -4.77
CA MET A 143 -3.72 8.27 -4.45
C MET A 143 -2.85 8.74 -5.61
N ILE A 144 -3.11 8.29 -6.84
CA ILE A 144 -2.38 8.74 -8.03
C ILE A 144 -2.46 10.26 -8.16
N TYR A 145 -3.66 10.83 -8.03
CA TYR A 145 -3.85 12.28 -8.11
C TYR A 145 -3.03 13.03 -7.05
N ILE A 146 -3.04 12.55 -5.79
CA ILE A 146 -2.25 13.13 -4.70
C ILE A 146 -0.75 13.03 -4.99
N LEU A 147 -0.28 11.90 -5.53
CA LEU A 147 1.12 11.72 -5.92
C LEU A 147 1.52 12.68 -7.05
N VAL A 148 0.66 12.89 -8.05
CA VAL A 148 0.88 13.88 -9.12
C VAL A 148 1.01 15.29 -8.53
N LEU A 149 0.12 15.66 -7.60
CA LEU A 149 0.22 16.96 -6.92
C LEU A 149 1.53 17.11 -6.15
N TYR A 150 1.96 16.06 -5.44
CA TYR A 150 3.23 16.04 -4.70
C TYR A 150 4.43 16.25 -5.64
N PHE A 151 4.52 15.49 -6.74
CA PHE A 151 5.61 15.63 -7.70
C PHE A 151 5.60 17.00 -8.37
N ARG A 152 4.42 17.55 -8.67
CA ARG A 152 4.28 18.90 -9.22
C ARG A 152 4.77 19.97 -8.25
N GLU A 153 4.37 19.93 -6.97
CA GLU A 153 4.88 20.87 -5.96
C GLU A 153 6.40 20.77 -5.81
N LYS A 154 6.97 19.56 -5.87
CA LYS A 154 8.43 19.37 -5.79
C LYS A 154 9.17 19.84 -7.04
N HIS A 155 8.56 19.77 -8.21
CA HIS A 155 9.17 20.29 -9.44
C HIS A 155 9.17 21.83 -9.49
N LEU A 156 8.13 22.46 -8.93
CA LEU A 156 7.99 23.92 -8.88
C LEU A 156 8.75 24.58 -7.70
N GLU A 157 9.53 23.81 -6.95
CA GLU A 157 10.22 24.31 -5.76
C GLU A 157 11.45 25.16 -6.13
N GLU A 158 11.48 26.43 -5.69
CA GLU A 158 12.53 27.41 -6.04
C GLU A 158 13.94 26.98 -5.57
N ILE A 159 14.02 26.28 -4.44
CA ILE A 159 15.28 25.76 -3.87
C ILE A 159 15.20 24.23 -3.87
N PRO A 160 15.64 23.56 -4.94
CA PRO A 160 15.51 22.12 -5.05
C PRO A 160 16.48 21.43 -4.08
N HIS A 161 15.92 20.81 -3.04
CA HIS A 161 16.65 19.83 -2.25
C HIS A 161 16.94 18.58 -3.12
N PRO A 162 18.10 17.91 -2.92
CA PRO A 162 18.45 16.75 -3.73
C PRO A 162 17.44 15.61 -3.52
N LEU A 163 16.56 15.41 -4.51
CA LEU A 163 15.45 14.43 -4.48
C LEU A 163 15.93 13.01 -4.14
N LYS A 164 17.12 12.64 -4.61
CA LYS A 164 17.76 11.34 -4.31
C LYS A 164 17.91 11.04 -2.82
N HIS A 165 17.98 12.06 -1.96
CA HIS A 165 18.10 11.89 -0.51
C HIS A 165 16.77 12.04 0.24
N ASN A 166 15.68 12.37 -0.47
CA ASN A 166 14.36 12.53 0.13
C ASN A 166 13.64 11.17 0.17
N LEU A 167 13.40 10.64 1.37
CA LEU A 167 12.72 9.36 1.56
C LEU A 167 11.31 9.37 0.98
N LEU A 168 10.57 10.48 1.14
CA LEU A 168 9.21 10.59 0.63
C LEU A 168 9.19 10.56 -0.90
N PHE A 169 10.21 11.07 -1.59
CA PHE A 169 10.32 10.94 -3.04
C PHE A 169 10.33 9.46 -3.48
N TRP A 170 11.19 8.65 -2.87
CA TRP A 170 11.29 7.22 -3.17
C TRP A 170 10.00 6.45 -2.84
N ILE A 171 9.38 6.77 -1.71
CA ILE A 171 8.10 6.18 -1.31
C ILE A 171 7.00 6.58 -2.31
N SER A 172 6.90 7.86 -2.66
CA SER A 172 5.95 8.34 -3.68
C SER A 172 6.14 7.66 -5.02
N SER A 173 7.39 7.45 -5.46
CA SER A 173 7.69 6.75 -6.71
C SER A 173 7.23 5.30 -6.68
N GLY A 174 7.48 4.58 -5.57
CA GLY A 174 7.01 3.22 -5.39
C GLY A 174 5.49 3.12 -5.39
N LEU A 175 4.81 4.01 -4.65
CA LEU A 175 3.35 4.08 -4.63
C LEU A 175 2.78 4.38 -6.03
N MET A 176 3.42 5.27 -6.78
CA MET A 176 2.98 5.60 -8.14
C MET A 176 2.99 4.37 -9.05
N ILE A 177 4.08 3.60 -9.04
CA ILE A 177 4.19 2.37 -9.84
C ILE A 177 3.06 1.39 -9.51
N PHE A 178 2.85 1.12 -8.23
CA PHE A 178 1.82 0.16 -7.81
C PHE A 178 0.41 0.67 -8.15
N TYR A 179 0.08 1.91 -7.80
CA TYR A 179 -1.26 2.46 -8.00
C TYR A 179 -1.56 2.86 -9.44
N SER A 180 -0.58 2.97 -10.34
CA SER A 180 -0.85 3.06 -11.78
C SER A 180 -1.32 1.73 -12.37
N ILE A 181 -0.90 0.59 -11.81
CA ILE A 181 -1.19 -0.75 -12.33
C ILE A 181 -2.44 -1.33 -11.65
N PHE A 182 -2.52 -1.23 -10.32
CA PHE A 182 -3.55 -1.88 -9.50
C PHE A 182 -5.02 -1.57 -9.90
N PRO A 183 -5.45 -0.31 -10.08
CA PRO A 183 -6.85 -0.01 -10.39
C PRO A 183 -7.25 -0.52 -11.77
N ILE A 184 -6.33 -0.55 -12.74
CA ILE A 184 -6.58 -1.10 -14.08
C ILE A 184 -6.89 -2.59 -13.98
N ILE A 185 -6.02 -3.35 -13.28
CA ILE A 185 -6.22 -4.78 -13.05
C ILE A 185 -7.54 -5.04 -12.31
N SER A 186 -7.82 -4.24 -11.27
CA SER A 186 -9.03 -4.39 -10.46
C SER A 186 -10.32 -4.13 -11.25
N ILE A 187 -10.32 -3.15 -12.17
CA ILE A 187 -11.44 -2.89 -13.07
C ILE A 187 -11.65 -4.06 -14.04
N ILE A 188 -10.56 -4.59 -14.62
CA ILE A 188 -10.65 -5.71 -15.55
C ILE A 188 -11.24 -6.95 -14.86
N TYR A 189 -10.79 -7.23 -13.62
CA TYR A 189 -11.33 -8.31 -12.81
C TYR A 189 -12.82 -8.11 -12.49
N LEU A 190 -13.22 -6.87 -12.19
CA LEU A 190 -14.60 -6.53 -11.88
C LEU A 190 -15.55 -6.68 -13.10
N LEU A 191 -15.05 -6.37 -14.30
CA LEU A 191 -15.81 -6.47 -15.55
C LEU A 191 -15.77 -7.87 -16.17
N ASP A 192 -15.09 -8.83 -15.52
CA ASP A 192 -14.87 -10.20 -15.97
C ASP A 192 -14.39 -10.30 -17.44
N LEU A 193 -13.50 -9.38 -17.84
CA LEU A 193 -13.00 -9.35 -19.20
C LEU A 193 -11.93 -10.43 -19.40
N ASN A 194 -12.16 -11.29 -20.39
CA ASN A 194 -11.24 -12.27 -20.97
C ASN A 194 -10.34 -13.03 -19.96
N ILE A 195 -10.80 -14.22 -19.57
CA ILE A 195 -10.16 -15.16 -18.64
C ILE A 195 -8.68 -15.45 -19.00
N GLY A 196 -8.33 -15.47 -20.29
CA GLY A 196 -6.96 -15.77 -20.74
C GLY A 196 -5.92 -14.72 -20.33
N ILE A 197 -6.33 -13.46 -20.17
CA ILE A 197 -5.44 -12.36 -19.77
C ILE A 197 -5.25 -12.33 -18.25
N GLN A 198 -6.24 -12.81 -17.49
CA GLN A 198 -6.24 -12.76 -16.01
C GLN A 198 -5.07 -13.54 -15.38
N ILE A 199 -4.56 -14.58 -16.07
CA ILE A 199 -3.40 -15.36 -15.64
C ILE A 199 -2.15 -14.48 -15.44
N TYR A 200 -2.00 -13.40 -16.22
CA TYR A 200 -0.85 -12.51 -16.14
C TYR A 200 -0.98 -11.42 -15.06
N PHE A 201 -2.16 -11.22 -14.48
CA PHE A 201 -2.38 -10.15 -13.50
C PHE A 201 -1.72 -10.40 -12.16
N ARG A 202 -1.74 -11.63 -11.66
CA ARG A 202 -1.07 -11.95 -10.39
C ARG A 202 0.45 -11.74 -10.48
N PRO A 203 1.17 -12.26 -11.50
CA PRO A 203 2.59 -11.94 -11.68
C PRO A 203 2.87 -10.44 -11.82
N LEU A 204 2.01 -9.71 -12.54
CA LEU A 204 2.17 -8.27 -12.75
C LEU A 204 2.01 -7.49 -11.44
N LEU A 205 0.99 -7.80 -10.63
CA LEU A 205 0.80 -7.20 -9.29
C LEU A 205 1.96 -7.50 -8.37
N LEU A 206 2.43 -8.75 -8.33
CA LEU A 206 3.58 -9.15 -7.51
C LEU A 206 4.86 -8.42 -7.95
N THR A 207 5.06 -8.23 -9.25
CA THR A 207 6.17 -7.45 -9.80
C THR A 207 6.08 -5.98 -9.37
N ALA A 208 4.88 -5.39 -9.43
CA ALA A 208 4.66 -4.02 -8.97
C ALA A 208 4.96 -3.85 -7.47
N ILE A 209 4.58 -4.85 -6.64
CA ILE A 209 4.92 -4.88 -5.21
C ILE A 209 6.43 -4.94 -5.00
N ILE A 210 7.15 -5.81 -5.72
CA ILE A 210 8.61 -5.89 -5.64
C ILE A 210 9.23 -4.54 -5.95
N LEU A 211 8.83 -3.91 -7.06
CA LEU A 211 9.36 -2.62 -7.47
C LEU A 211 9.07 -1.53 -6.43
N MET A 212 7.84 -1.48 -5.92
CA MET A 212 7.44 -0.53 -4.87
C MET A 212 8.32 -0.67 -3.62
N TYR A 213 8.44 -1.89 -3.07
CA TYR A 213 9.20 -2.13 -1.86
C TYR A 213 10.71 -2.00 -2.06
N SER A 214 11.22 -2.31 -3.26
CA SER A 214 12.62 -2.04 -3.63
C SER A 214 12.92 -0.54 -3.57
N LEU A 215 12.01 0.31 -4.06
CA LEU A 215 12.14 1.77 -3.96
C LEU A 215 12.03 2.24 -2.50
N PHE A 216 11.17 1.63 -1.68
CA PHE A 216 11.09 1.96 -0.25
C PHE A 216 12.41 1.66 0.45
N ILE A 217 12.98 0.47 0.23
CA ILE A 217 14.26 0.05 0.78
C ILE A 217 15.36 1.02 0.34
N LEU A 218 15.46 1.32 -0.96
CA LEU A 218 16.45 2.24 -1.51
C LEU A 218 16.31 3.63 -0.88
N GLY A 219 15.08 4.13 -0.75
CA GLY A 219 14.79 5.39 -0.06
C GLY A 219 15.22 5.40 1.40
N LEU A 220 14.98 4.32 2.14
CA LEU A 220 15.40 4.19 3.55
C LEU A 220 16.92 4.13 3.71
N LEU A 221 17.61 3.49 2.77
CA LEU A 221 19.07 3.35 2.78
C LEU A 221 19.77 4.68 2.45
N ILE A 222 19.36 5.34 1.37
CA ILE A 222 19.97 6.57 0.84
C ILE A 222 19.46 7.82 1.57
N GLY A 223 18.24 7.77 2.10
CA GLY A 223 17.55 8.89 2.73
C GLY A 223 18.39 9.56 3.82
N LYS A 224 18.47 10.90 3.76
CA LYS A 224 19.19 11.73 4.74
C LYS A 224 18.19 12.61 5.49
N ARG A 225 18.38 12.74 6.82
CA ARG A 225 17.48 13.52 7.70
C ARG A 225 17.23 14.95 7.22
N LYS A 226 18.27 15.63 6.74
CA LYS A 226 18.17 17.04 6.29
C LYS A 226 17.37 17.23 5.00
N ALA A 227 17.07 16.16 4.24
CA ALA A 227 16.44 16.24 2.92
C ALA A 227 14.91 16.04 2.94
N PHE A 228 14.31 15.98 4.13
CA PHE A 228 12.86 15.81 4.30
C PHE A 228 12.05 17.12 4.28
N ARG A 229 12.73 18.27 4.43
CA ARG A 229 12.09 19.59 4.38
C ARG A 229 11.73 20.00 2.95
#